data_AF-A0A139SIK9-F1
#
_entry.id   AF-A0A139SIK9-F1
#
_cell.length_a   1.000
_cell.length_b   1.000
_cell.length_c   1.000
_cell.angle_alpha   90.00
_cell.angle_beta   90.00
_cell.angle_gamma   90.00
#
_symmetry.space_group_name_H-M   'P 1'
#
loop_
_entity.id
_entity.type
_entity.pdbx_description
1 polymer ?
#
loop_
_entity_poly.entity_id
_entity_poly.type
_entity_poly.pdbx_seq_one_letter_code
_entity_poly.pdbx_strand_id
1 'polypeptide(L)'
;MLPVGAIIVGVIGLLLGGYAALTIGNVKRTLAEHEGKMARFDQFESQVSTAASASEKATRDIGALTRSTQDAFNQVGAELGNLRGAITKLEEAPRTRAAATAAPAANRGNAAAAASANAGTTASNNAAARPAGAASGEYVVKSGDTGVKIAREVGISLGALQNANPDVNWNRLHVGQKLNIPR
;
A
#
# COMPACT_ATOMS: atom_id res chain seq x y z
N MET A 1 80.22 49.08 -4.11
CA MET A 1 78.90 49.51 -4.61
C MET A 1 78.13 48.26 -5.00
N LEU A 2 77.46 47.62 -4.03
CA LEU A 2 76.60 46.46 -4.30
C LEU A 2 75.45 46.93 -5.21
N PRO A 3 75.07 46.16 -6.24
CA PRO A 3 74.12 46.62 -7.24
C PRO A 3 72.75 46.78 -6.61
N VAL A 4 72.39 48.04 -6.32
CA VAL A 4 71.10 48.45 -5.74
C VAL A 4 69.91 47.85 -6.53
N GLY A 5 70.09 47.61 -7.84
CA GLY A 5 69.10 46.93 -8.68
C GLY A 5 68.78 45.49 -8.29
N ALA A 6 69.74 44.71 -7.78
CA ALA A 6 69.50 43.32 -7.37
C ALA A 6 68.68 43.22 -6.07
N ILE A 7 68.88 44.18 -5.16
CA ILE A 7 68.15 44.25 -3.89
C ILE A 7 66.67 44.60 -4.14
N ILE A 8 66.41 45.56 -5.03
CA ILE A 8 65.04 45.98 -5.37
C ILE A 8 64.25 44.83 -6.02
N VAL A 9 64.85 44.13 -6.98
CA VAL A 9 64.19 42.97 -7.64
C VAL A 9 63.95 41.83 -6.66
N GLY A 10 64.90 41.56 -5.75
CA GLY A 10 64.74 40.55 -4.71
C GLY A 10 63.59 40.87 -3.73
N VAL A 11 63.47 42.13 -3.30
CA VAL A 11 62.40 42.57 -2.38
C VAL A 11 61.03 42.50 -3.06
N ILE A 12 60.93 42.90 -4.33
CA ILE A 12 59.69 42.79 -5.11
C ILE A 12 59.29 41.32 -5.27
N GLY A 13 60.24 40.43 -5.61
CA GLY A 13 59.98 39.00 -5.70
C GLY A 13 59.51 38.38 -4.38
N LEU A 14 60.07 38.80 -3.26
CA LEU A 14 59.67 38.33 -1.92
C LEU A 14 58.29 38.86 -1.52
N LEU A 15 57.96 40.11 -1.84
CA LEU A 15 56.63 40.67 -1.59
C LEU A 15 55.56 39.99 -2.45
N LEU A 16 55.80 39.77 -3.74
CA LEU A 16 54.87 39.03 -4.61
C LEU A 16 54.74 37.56 -4.19
N GLY A 17 55.85 36.89 -3.88
CA GLY A 17 55.84 35.51 -3.38
C GLY A 17 55.11 35.37 -2.05
N GLY A 18 55.34 36.30 -1.11
CA GLY A 18 54.66 36.36 0.17
C GLY A 18 53.16 36.65 0.03
N TYR A 19 52.78 37.58 -0.84
CA TYR A 19 51.38 37.90 -1.12
C TYR A 19 50.62 36.72 -1.78
N ALA A 20 51.27 36.01 -2.70
CA ALA A 20 50.72 34.78 -3.29
C ALA A 20 50.57 33.66 -2.24
N ALA A 21 51.56 33.48 -1.36
CA ALA A 21 51.49 32.48 -0.28
C ALA A 21 50.33 32.77 0.71
N LEU A 22 50.06 34.04 1.00
CA LEU A 22 48.95 34.44 1.88
C LEU A 22 47.57 34.23 1.24
N THR A 23 47.43 34.43 -0.08
CA THR A 23 46.14 34.22 -0.79
C THR A 23 45.82 32.73 -1.00
N ILE A 24 46.84 31.87 -1.13
CA ILE A 24 46.68 30.41 -1.26
C ILE A 24 46.00 29.79 -0.03
N GLY A 25 46.23 30.33 1.18
CA GLY A 25 45.58 29.86 2.41
C GLY A 25 44.06 30.03 2.38
N ASN A 26 43.57 31.13 1.83
CA ASN A 26 42.15 31.41 1.69
C ASN A 26 41.49 30.57 0.59
N VAL A 27 42.20 30.31 -0.52
CA VAL A 27 41.71 29.49 -1.64
C VAL A 27 41.54 28.02 -1.24
N LYS A 28 42.46 27.44 -0.46
CA LYS A 28 42.31 26.06 0.03
C LYS A 28 41.10 25.91 0.97
N ARG A 29 40.78 26.95 1.75
CA ARG A 29 39.65 26.96 2.67
C ARG A 29 38.31 27.01 1.95
N THR A 30 38.20 27.82 0.89
CA THR A 30 36.98 27.85 0.06
C THR A 30 36.79 26.55 -0.72
N LEU A 31 37.86 25.93 -1.24
CA LEU A 31 37.80 24.60 -1.87
C LEU A 31 37.27 23.51 -0.93
N ALA A 32 37.73 23.49 0.34
CA ALA A 32 37.24 22.54 1.34
C ALA A 32 35.75 22.77 1.70
N GLU A 33 35.26 24.01 1.67
CA GLU A 33 33.84 24.31 1.87
C GLU A 33 32.96 23.91 0.67
N HIS A 34 33.52 23.90 -0.54
CA HIS A 34 32.80 23.48 -1.75
C HIS A 34 32.60 21.95 -1.83
N GLU A 35 33.52 21.16 -1.27
CA GLU A 35 33.42 19.70 -1.20
C GLU A 35 32.16 19.26 -0.42
N GLY A 36 31.84 19.94 0.69
CA GLY A 36 30.64 19.67 1.48
C GLY A 36 29.32 20.03 0.77
N LYS A 37 29.34 20.94 -0.22
CA LYS A 37 28.16 21.27 -1.02
C LYS A 37 27.88 20.21 -2.08
N MET A 38 28.90 19.59 -2.66
CA MET A 38 28.73 18.53 -3.66
C MET A 38 28.06 17.28 -3.05
N ALA A 39 28.44 16.87 -1.84
CA ALA A 39 27.79 15.75 -1.15
C ALA A 39 26.29 15.98 -0.87
N ARG A 40 25.88 17.23 -0.60
CA ARG A 40 24.46 17.57 -0.44
C ARG A 40 23.69 17.55 -1.75
N PHE A 41 24.35 17.83 -2.87
CA PHE A 41 23.75 17.73 -4.21
C PHE A 41 23.48 16.27 -4.60
N ASP A 42 24.41 15.35 -4.34
CA ASP A 42 24.20 13.92 -4.59
C ASP A 42 23.03 13.37 -3.74
N GLN A 43 22.95 13.79 -2.48
CA GLN A 43 21.84 13.42 -1.60
C GLN A 43 20.50 14.00 -2.10
N PHE A 44 20.50 15.20 -2.69
CA PHE A 44 19.32 15.81 -3.28
C PHE A 44 18.86 15.04 -4.53
N GLU A 45 19.77 14.65 -5.41
CA GLU A 45 19.46 13.83 -6.60
C GLU A 45 18.90 12.45 -6.24
N SER A 46 19.47 11.81 -5.21
CA SER A 46 18.93 10.56 -4.65
C SER A 46 17.51 10.73 -4.09
N GLN A 47 17.24 11.84 -3.40
CA GLN A 47 15.89 12.13 -2.89
C GLN A 47 14.89 12.39 -4.03
N VAL A 48 15.29 13.12 -5.07
CA VAL A 48 14.43 13.41 -6.24
C VAL A 48 14.07 12.13 -7.00
N SER A 49 15.02 11.23 -7.23
CA SER A 49 14.76 9.94 -7.89
C SER A 49 13.83 9.02 -7.08
N THR A 50 13.99 9.01 -5.75
CA THR A 50 13.09 8.29 -4.83
C THR A 50 11.69 8.89 -4.85
N ALA A 51 11.58 10.22 -4.83
CA ALA A 51 10.31 10.94 -4.89
C ALA A 51 9.57 10.70 -6.21
N ALA A 52 10.30 10.69 -7.34
CA ALA A 52 9.73 10.37 -8.65
C ALA A 52 9.19 8.93 -8.71
N SER A 53 9.94 7.96 -8.17
CA SER A 53 9.47 6.57 -8.12
C SER A 53 8.23 6.40 -7.22
N ALA A 54 8.16 7.16 -6.13
CA ALA A 54 7.02 7.17 -5.23
C ALA A 54 5.77 7.78 -5.88
N SER A 55 5.92 8.86 -6.66
CA SER A 55 4.79 9.46 -7.39
C SER A 55 4.28 8.54 -8.50
N GLU A 56 5.17 7.85 -9.23
CA GLU A 56 4.81 6.84 -10.23
C GLU A 56 3.98 5.70 -9.61
N LYS A 57 4.33 5.28 -8.39
CA LYS A 57 3.59 4.28 -7.63
C LYS A 57 2.22 4.82 -7.20
N ALA A 58 2.17 6.04 -6.68
CA ALA A 58 0.91 6.66 -6.26
C ALA A 58 -0.09 6.78 -7.43
N THR A 59 0.38 7.19 -8.62
CA THR A 59 -0.45 7.25 -9.83
C THR A 59 -1.02 5.89 -10.21
N ARG A 60 -0.20 4.82 -10.12
CA ARG A 60 -0.67 3.45 -10.37
C ARG A 60 -1.69 2.97 -9.35
N ASP A 61 -1.46 3.25 -8.07
CA ASP A 61 -2.36 2.87 -6.98
C ASP A 61 -3.73 3.57 -7.12
N ILE A 62 -3.74 4.86 -7.50
CA ILE A 62 -4.98 5.61 -7.79
C ILE A 62 -5.74 4.94 -8.94
N GLY A 63 -5.07 4.64 -10.05
CA GLY A 63 -5.71 3.97 -11.18
C GLY A 63 -6.22 2.56 -10.87
N ALA A 64 -5.59 1.85 -9.93
CA ALA A 64 -6.07 0.55 -9.45
C ALA A 64 -7.32 0.71 -8.56
N LEU A 65 -7.32 1.71 -7.66
CA LEU A 65 -8.45 2.00 -6.79
C LEU A 65 -9.70 2.39 -7.58
N THR A 66 -9.55 3.24 -8.61
CA THR A 66 -10.65 3.62 -9.50
C THR A 66 -11.30 2.40 -10.16
N ARG A 67 -10.50 1.48 -10.71
CA ARG A 67 -11.00 0.23 -11.32
C ARG A 67 -11.69 -0.66 -10.30
N SER A 68 -11.05 -0.89 -9.15
CA SER A 68 -11.63 -1.68 -8.06
C SER A 68 -12.97 -1.12 -7.59
N THR A 69 -13.14 0.20 -7.61
CA THR A 69 -14.39 0.85 -7.21
C THR A 69 -15.49 0.62 -8.25
N GLN A 70 -15.16 0.73 -9.53
CA GLN A 70 -16.10 0.44 -10.62
C GLN A 70 -16.53 -1.04 -10.62
N ASP A 71 -15.59 -1.96 -10.39
CA ASP A 71 -15.88 -3.40 -10.32
C ASP A 71 -16.79 -3.73 -9.15
N ALA A 72 -16.51 -3.17 -7.97
CA ALA A 72 -17.35 -3.34 -6.79
C ALA A 72 -18.78 -2.83 -7.04
N PHE A 73 -18.94 -1.71 -7.74
CA PHE A 73 -20.26 -1.18 -8.08
C PHE A 73 -21.03 -2.10 -9.03
N ASN A 74 -20.37 -2.62 -10.06
CA ASN A 74 -20.97 -3.58 -10.98
C ASN A 74 -21.41 -4.87 -10.26
N GLN A 75 -20.59 -5.35 -9.33
CA GLN A 75 -20.90 -6.54 -8.52
C GLN A 75 -22.14 -6.32 -7.65
N VAL A 76 -22.22 -5.20 -6.93
CA VAL A 76 -23.39 -4.84 -6.11
C VAL A 76 -24.66 -4.79 -6.97
N GLY A 77 -24.58 -4.24 -8.19
CA GLY A 77 -25.71 -4.24 -9.12
C GLY A 77 -26.22 -5.64 -9.46
N ALA A 78 -25.32 -6.60 -9.71
CA ALA A 78 -25.70 -7.98 -10.00
C ALA A 78 -26.31 -8.69 -8.78
N GLU A 79 -25.74 -8.49 -7.58
CA GLU A 79 -26.28 -9.05 -6.34
C GLU A 79 -27.68 -8.53 -6.03
N LEU A 80 -27.93 -7.22 -6.22
CA LEU A 80 -29.25 -6.63 -6.06
C LEU A 80 -30.28 -7.21 -7.03
N GLY A 81 -29.87 -7.47 -8.28
CA GLY A 81 -30.72 -8.14 -9.27
C GLY A 81 -31.13 -9.56 -8.84
N ASN A 82 -30.17 -10.34 -8.34
CA ASN A 82 -30.42 -11.68 -7.82
C ASN A 82 -31.32 -11.68 -6.60
N LEU A 83 -31.10 -10.74 -5.67
CA LEU A 83 -31.91 -10.60 -4.47
C LEU A 83 -33.36 -10.24 -4.80
N ARG A 84 -33.57 -9.32 -5.75
CA ARG A 84 -34.92 -8.99 -6.25
C ARG A 84 -35.62 -10.21 -6.83
N GLY A 85 -34.93 -11.01 -7.65
CA GLY A 85 -35.49 -12.24 -8.22
C GLY A 85 -35.83 -13.31 -7.16
N ALA A 86 -35.00 -13.43 -6.13
CA ALA A 86 -35.24 -14.35 -5.02
C ALA A 86 -36.50 -13.96 -4.22
N ILE A 87 -36.69 -12.67 -3.94
CA ILE A 87 -37.88 -12.15 -3.25
C ILE A 87 -39.15 -12.47 -4.06
N THR A 88 -39.14 -12.22 -5.38
CA THR A 88 -40.29 -12.54 -6.25
C THR A 88 -40.63 -14.04 -6.23
N LYS A 89 -39.62 -14.93 -6.29
CA LYS A 89 -39.84 -16.40 -6.21
C LYS A 89 -40.40 -16.86 -4.87
N LEU A 90 -39.99 -16.23 -3.77
CA LEU A 90 -40.51 -16.55 -2.43
C LEU A 90 -41.96 -16.09 -2.24
N GLU A 91 -42.37 -15.02 -2.92
CA GLU A 91 -43.73 -14.48 -2.86
C GLU A 91 -44.74 -15.33 -3.66
N GLU A 92 -44.29 -16.09 -4.68
CA GLU A 92 -45.13 -17.00 -5.46
C GLU A 92 -45.34 -18.38 -4.81
N ALA A 93 -44.46 -18.79 -3.89
CA ALA A 93 -44.49 -20.11 -3.25
C ALA A 93 -45.67 -20.42 -2.28
N PRO A 94 -46.39 -19.45 -1.66
CA PRO A 94 -47.53 -19.77 -0.79
C PRO A 94 -48.85 -19.99 -1.57
N ARG A 95 -48.95 -19.67 -2.86
CA ARG A 95 -50.20 -19.90 -3.63
C ARG A 95 -50.32 -21.29 -4.27
N THR A 96 -49.24 -22.05 -4.41
CA THR A 96 -49.25 -23.39 -5.05
C THR A 96 -49.33 -24.57 -4.08
N ARG A 97 -49.24 -24.36 -2.76
CA ARG A 97 -49.42 -25.45 -1.78
C ARG A 97 -50.88 -25.80 -1.45
N ALA A 98 -51.86 -24.99 -1.84
CA ALA A 98 -53.28 -25.27 -1.58
C ALA A 98 -54.00 -26.10 -2.67
N ALA A 99 -53.35 -26.44 -3.79
CA ALA A 99 -54.02 -27.07 -4.95
C ALA A 99 -53.42 -28.42 -5.40
N ALA A 100 -52.49 -29.02 -4.65
CA ALA A 100 -51.70 -30.17 -5.10
C ALA A 100 -52.11 -31.54 -4.50
N THR A 101 -53.39 -31.76 -4.19
CA THR A 101 -53.95 -33.10 -3.92
C THR A 101 -55.17 -33.38 -4.80
N ALA A 102 -54.95 -33.47 -6.11
CA ALA A 102 -55.79 -34.23 -7.03
C ALA A 102 -55.04 -34.42 -8.36
N ALA A 103 -54.68 -35.66 -8.67
CA ALA A 103 -54.27 -36.12 -9.99
C ALA A 103 -55.17 -37.34 -10.32
N PRO A 104 -55.44 -37.74 -11.59
CA PRO A 104 -54.37 -37.96 -12.58
C PRO A 104 -54.67 -37.73 -14.09
N ALA A 105 -53.57 -37.65 -14.83
CA ALA A 105 -53.30 -38.13 -16.21
C ALA A 105 -54.03 -37.53 -17.44
N ALA A 106 -53.26 -36.99 -18.40
CA ALA A 106 -53.20 -37.46 -19.80
C ALA A 106 -52.32 -36.57 -20.74
N ASN A 107 -51.20 -37.15 -21.19
CA ASN A 107 -50.70 -37.31 -22.57
C ASN A 107 -50.38 -36.13 -23.53
N ARG A 108 -49.26 -36.34 -24.26
CA ARG A 108 -48.73 -35.75 -25.51
C ARG A 108 -47.94 -34.45 -25.32
N GLY A 109 -46.75 -34.25 -25.86
CA GLY A 109 -45.97 -34.95 -26.89
C GLY A 109 -44.91 -33.95 -27.37
N ASN A 110 -43.73 -34.44 -27.75
CA ASN A 110 -42.53 -33.72 -28.18
C ASN A 110 -42.73 -32.37 -28.90
N ALA A 111 -42.01 -31.33 -28.45
CA ALA A 111 -41.34 -30.38 -29.32
C ALA A 111 -40.00 -29.98 -28.65
N ALA A 112 -38.92 -30.41 -29.27
CA ALA A 112 -37.55 -30.30 -28.82
C ALA A 112 -36.91 -28.94 -29.16
N ALA A 113 -35.71 -28.74 -28.60
CA ALA A 113 -34.72 -27.68 -28.81
C ALA A 113 -34.82 -26.53 -27.78
N ALA A 114 -33.82 -26.24 -26.95
CA ALA A 114 -32.39 -26.48 -27.10
C ALA A 114 -31.69 -26.64 -25.74
N ALA A 115 -30.65 -27.50 -25.77
CA ALA A 115 -29.37 -27.40 -25.08
C ALA A 115 -29.40 -26.98 -23.60
N SER A 116 -29.07 -27.86 -22.65
CA SER A 116 -27.81 -28.60 -22.46
C SER A 116 -27.18 -28.12 -21.16
N ALA A 117 -26.74 -29.11 -20.39
CA ALA A 117 -25.69 -29.04 -19.41
C ALA A 117 -26.02 -28.48 -18.01
N ASN A 118 -26.13 -29.48 -17.12
CA ASN A 118 -25.32 -29.59 -15.91
C ASN A 118 -25.87 -28.95 -14.63
N ALA A 119 -26.97 -29.54 -14.15
CA ALA A 119 -27.22 -29.62 -12.72
C ALA A 119 -26.24 -30.64 -12.12
N GLY A 120 -25.18 -30.10 -11.51
CA GLY A 120 -24.13 -30.85 -10.82
C GLY A 120 -23.45 -29.95 -9.81
N THR A 121 -24.08 -29.83 -8.65
CA THR A 121 -23.40 -29.79 -7.34
C THR A 121 -22.33 -28.72 -7.13
N THR A 122 -22.73 -27.46 -6.94
CA THR A 122 -21.91 -26.46 -6.24
C THR A 122 -21.94 -26.72 -4.73
N ALA A 123 -21.18 -27.72 -4.31
CA ALA A 123 -20.45 -27.64 -3.06
C ALA A 123 -19.01 -27.22 -3.40
N SER A 124 -18.78 -25.91 -3.55
CA SER A 124 -17.43 -25.34 -3.50
C SER A 124 -17.48 -23.83 -3.25
N ASN A 125 -17.54 -23.49 -1.96
CA ASN A 125 -16.70 -22.49 -1.29
C ASN A 125 -16.16 -21.32 -2.13
N ASN A 126 -16.73 -20.12 -1.92
CA ASN A 126 -16.04 -18.82 -2.03
C ASN A 126 -16.97 -17.73 -1.42
N ALA A 127 -17.14 -17.54 -0.11
CA ALA A 127 -16.16 -17.49 0.97
C ALA A 127 -14.91 -16.70 0.58
N ALA A 128 -15.11 -15.48 0.07
CA ALA A 128 -14.04 -14.49 -0.03
C ALA A 128 -13.40 -14.35 1.36
N ALA A 129 -12.13 -14.75 1.42
CA ALA A 129 -11.41 -15.14 2.60
C ALA A 129 -11.38 -14.05 3.67
N ARG A 130 -12.13 -14.27 4.76
CA ARG A 130 -11.60 -14.01 6.10
C ARG A 130 -10.26 -14.75 6.17
N PRO A 131 -9.12 -14.09 6.45
CA PRO A 131 -7.90 -14.84 6.75
C PRO A 131 -8.25 -15.79 7.89
N ALA A 132 -8.24 -17.09 7.61
CA ALA A 132 -8.34 -18.12 8.62
C ALA A 132 -7.05 -18.02 9.43
N GLY A 133 -7.16 -17.23 10.49
CA GLY A 133 -6.08 -16.84 11.36
C GLY A 133 -6.59 -15.92 12.46
N ALA A 134 -7.84 -16.13 12.92
CA ALA A 134 -8.24 -15.67 14.25
C ALA A 134 -7.45 -16.50 15.26
N ALA A 135 -6.15 -16.27 15.32
CA ALA A 135 -5.34 -16.60 16.47
C ALA A 135 -5.89 -15.72 17.58
N SER A 136 -6.88 -16.22 18.31
CA SER A 136 -7.01 -15.83 19.69
C SER A 136 -5.67 -16.02 20.35
N GLY A 137 -5.12 -14.94 20.85
CA GLY A 137 -3.81 -14.97 21.42
C GLY A 137 -3.15 -13.61 21.39
N GLU A 138 -1.88 -13.66 21.69
CA GLU A 138 -1.00 -12.53 21.82
C GLU A 138 -0.21 -12.41 20.51
N TYR A 139 -0.26 -11.24 19.87
CA TYR A 139 0.58 -10.94 18.72
C TYR A 139 1.87 -10.27 19.20
N VAL A 140 3.02 -10.82 18.81
CA VAL A 140 4.33 -10.23 19.12
C VAL A 140 4.77 -9.37 17.94
N VAL A 141 4.87 -8.06 18.17
CA VAL A 141 5.28 -7.05 17.19
C VAL A 141 6.66 -7.37 16.63
N LYS A 142 6.79 -7.38 15.31
CA LYS A 142 8.02 -7.59 14.57
C LYS A 142 8.57 -6.27 14.05
N SER A 143 9.82 -6.28 13.59
CA SER A 143 10.43 -5.10 12.98
C SER A 143 9.68 -4.69 11.71
N GLY A 144 9.31 -3.41 11.62
CA GLY A 144 8.61 -2.85 10.46
C GLY A 144 7.08 -3.02 10.47
N ASP A 145 6.53 -3.49 11.58
CA ASP A 145 5.09 -3.56 11.79
C ASP A 145 4.47 -2.19 12.08
N THR A 146 3.24 -2.03 11.61
CA THR A 146 2.37 -0.91 11.96
C THR A 146 1.02 -1.47 12.37
N GLY A 147 0.25 -0.75 13.19
CA GLY A 147 -1.07 -1.24 13.62
C GLY A 147 -1.97 -1.67 12.46
N VAL A 148 -1.89 -0.98 11.32
CA VAL A 148 -2.62 -1.34 10.09
C VAL A 148 -2.14 -2.66 9.48
N LYS A 149 -0.82 -2.90 9.45
CA LYS A 149 -0.25 -4.17 8.94
C LYS A 149 -0.64 -5.33 9.84
N ILE A 150 -0.50 -5.17 11.16
CA ILE A 150 -0.85 -6.19 12.15
C ILE A 150 -2.35 -6.52 12.06
N ALA A 151 -3.21 -5.50 12.03
CA ALA A 151 -4.65 -5.69 11.91
C ALA A 151 -5.02 -6.48 10.63
N ARG A 152 -4.37 -6.19 9.50
CA ARG A 152 -4.57 -6.96 8.26
C ARG A 152 -4.03 -8.39 8.34
N GLU A 153 -2.85 -8.60 8.93
CA GLU A 153 -2.25 -9.93 9.10
C GLU A 153 -3.15 -10.83 9.96
N VAL A 154 -3.72 -10.26 11.02
CA VAL A 154 -4.60 -10.95 11.96
C VAL A 154 -6.06 -11.01 11.48
N GLY A 155 -6.41 -10.22 10.46
CA GLY A 155 -7.75 -10.22 9.86
C GLY A 155 -8.83 -9.51 10.70
N ILE A 156 -8.45 -8.51 11.49
CA ILE A 156 -9.36 -7.66 12.28
C ILE A 156 -9.26 -6.20 11.84
N SER A 157 -10.21 -5.36 12.29
CA SER A 157 -10.12 -3.92 12.04
C SER A 157 -9.07 -3.26 12.95
N LEU A 158 -8.45 -2.18 12.48
CA LEU A 158 -7.51 -1.40 13.30
C LEU A 158 -8.19 -0.89 14.58
N GLY A 159 -9.45 -0.43 14.47
CA GLY A 159 -10.21 0.04 15.63
C GLY A 159 -10.46 -1.07 16.67
N ALA A 160 -10.77 -2.29 16.23
CA ALA A 160 -10.92 -3.43 17.15
C ALA A 160 -9.59 -3.74 17.86
N LEU A 161 -8.49 -3.74 17.12
CA LEU A 161 -7.15 -3.95 17.67
C LEU A 161 -6.76 -2.86 18.68
N GLN A 162 -7.06 -1.60 18.39
CA GLN A 162 -6.82 -0.46 19.28
C GLN A 162 -7.67 -0.52 20.55
N ASN A 163 -8.95 -0.84 20.42
CA ASN A 163 -9.87 -0.94 21.55
C ASN A 163 -9.48 -2.07 22.50
N ALA A 164 -8.93 -3.17 21.98
CA ALA A 164 -8.44 -4.27 22.79
C ALA A 164 -7.12 -3.96 23.52
N ASN A 165 -6.41 -2.88 23.14
CA ASN A 165 -5.11 -2.51 23.69
C ASN A 165 -5.02 -0.98 23.95
N PRO A 166 -5.80 -0.44 24.90
CA PRO A 166 -5.88 1.00 25.14
C PRO A 166 -4.57 1.59 25.69
N ASP A 167 -3.76 0.79 26.39
CA ASP A 167 -2.50 1.23 27.00
C ASP A 167 -1.32 1.27 26.00
N VAL A 168 -1.55 0.87 24.75
CA VAL A 168 -0.52 0.81 23.72
C VAL A 168 -0.40 2.13 22.97
N ASN A 169 0.82 2.67 22.91
CA ASN A 169 1.10 3.82 22.06
C ASN A 169 1.34 3.39 20.60
N TRP A 170 0.31 3.53 19.76
CA TRP A 170 0.32 3.14 18.35
C TRP A 170 1.32 3.90 17.47
N ASN A 171 1.79 5.07 17.91
CA ASN A 171 2.86 5.83 17.23
C ASN A 171 4.26 5.33 17.58
N ARG A 172 4.39 4.46 18.60
CA ARG A 172 5.66 3.91 19.10
C ARG A 172 5.49 2.43 19.47
N LEU A 173 5.20 1.60 18.48
CA LEU A 173 5.21 0.15 18.65
C LEU A 173 6.65 -0.35 18.78
N HIS A 174 6.91 -1.17 19.81
CA HIS A 174 8.23 -1.74 20.05
C HIS A 174 8.29 -3.18 19.54
N VAL A 175 9.41 -3.55 18.93
CA VAL A 175 9.63 -4.95 18.52
C VAL A 175 9.68 -5.84 19.76
N GLY A 176 8.99 -6.98 19.72
CA GLY A 176 8.81 -7.88 20.86
C GLY A 176 7.62 -7.51 21.75
N GLN A 177 6.97 -6.37 21.52
CA GLN A 177 5.77 -5.98 22.27
C GLN A 177 4.63 -6.95 21.98
N LYS A 178 3.90 -7.30 23.02
CA LYS A 178 2.75 -8.19 22.98
C LYS A 178 1.46 -7.39 22.86
N LEU A 179 0.61 -7.74 21.89
CA LEU A 179 -0.71 -7.14 21.66
C LEU A 179 -1.78 -8.20 21.85
N ASN A 180 -2.84 -7.85 22.56
CA ASN A 180 -4.01 -8.69 22.74
C ASN A 180 -4.91 -8.65 21.50
N ILE A 181 -5.25 -9.81 20.94
CA ILE A 181 -6.09 -9.91 19.75
C ILE A 181 -7.53 -10.27 20.15
N PRO A 182 -8.52 -9.38 19.92
CA PRO A 182 -9.94 -9.69 20.15
C PRO A 182 -10.46 -10.69 19.12
N ARG A 183 -11.40 -11.56 19.54
CA ARG A 183 -12.05 -12.56 18.67
C ARG A 183 -13.24 -11.99 17.90
#